data_AF-B7IHT8-F1
#
_entry.id   AF-B7IHT8-F1
#
_cell.length_a   1.000
_cell.length_b   1.000
_cell.length_c   1.000
_cell.angle_alpha   90.00
_cell.angle_beta   90.00
_cell.angle_gamma   90.00
#
_symmetry.space_group_name_H-M   'P 1'
#
loop_
_entity.id
_entity.type
_entity.pdbx_description
1 polymer ?
#
loop_
_entity_poly.entity_id
_entity_poly.type
_entity_poly.pdbx_seq_one_letter_code
_entity_poly.pdbx_strand_id
1 'polypeptide(L)'
;MKIKDILSTSKSKTIFLSIFLIIGLIGALLRTNNDLKNMKVDIVFENSSKIEFFDGKNIKNKNAVYIIPKDATNINLEGINLNGKKFGILEFNISETISKEFAKNLSKDMVITVHYIKPEELSKYNEKTLFKRLWRAVVERSIDLIVLPKTPMTESVAKAFKNYFKISDASPYIPNIEFKYFFSTVLILFVLYLFPYAIFLLPTLYFSYEIFISLVSILGTVVIFFKIKDNVLKFFSYFTLGILTNLSLYDFEHLNNIKTYWGVKLSLVLLPSILLIQLIIKENKKIKSHLKFLIPLFTIFGIYYIIRSGNFGFVTDFERNIREFIEDLFIIRPRTKELLFYPLAFLIPYLKSNFYKKLSEIFASIAFLSTFNTFCHIRAPLFVNIYRELITLFLTLIIYSIFKIFFERGEYYEENKNSSHYRTGNRI
;
A
#
# COMPACT_ATOMS: atom_id res chain seq x y z
N MET A 1 26.23 -17.86 -31.75
CA MET A 1 24.88 -17.53 -31.25
C MET A 1 24.99 -16.22 -30.47
N LYS A 2 24.49 -15.10 -31.00
CA LYS A 2 24.75 -13.77 -30.42
C LYS A 2 23.95 -13.62 -29.11
N ILE A 3 24.54 -13.01 -28.08
CA ILE A 3 23.92 -12.78 -26.75
C ILE A 3 22.52 -12.11 -26.86
N LYS A 4 22.29 -11.34 -27.93
CA LYS A 4 20.97 -10.76 -28.27
C LYS A 4 19.85 -11.78 -28.48
N ASP A 5 20.17 -12.95 -29.04
CA ASP A 5 19.14 -13.94 -29.41
C ASP A 5 18.62 -14.70 -28.18
N ILE A 6 19.49 -14.95 -27.19
CA ILE A 6 19.15 -15.61 -25.92
C ILE A 6 18.18 -14.74 -25.11
N LEU A 7 18.45 -13.43 -24.98
CA LEU A 7 17.65 -12.46 -24.24
C LEU A 7 16.27 -12.15 -24.85
N SER A 8 16.06 -12.51 -26.12
CA SER A 8 14.82 -12.21 -26.85
C SER A 8 13.70 -13.24 -26.59
N THR A 9 14.04 -14.43 -26.09
CA THR A 9 13.07 -15.51 -25.86
C THR A 9 12.21 -15.23 -24.63
N SER A 10 10.91 -15.51 -24.73
CA SER A 10 9.95 -15.42 -23.61
C SER A 10 10.49 -16.10 -22.34
N LYS A 11 11.14 -17.26 -22.51
CA LYS A 11 11.74 -18.05 -21.43
C LYS A 11 12.91 -17.34 -20.72
N SER A 12 13.81 -16.70 -21.47
CA SER A 12 14.91 -15.92 -20.87
C SER A 12 14.37 -14.74 -20.05
N LYS A 13 13.32 -14.06 -20.52
CA LYS A 13 12.73 -12.94 -19.77
C LYS A 13 12.16 -13.37 -18.43
N THR A 14 11.44 -14.49 -18.40
CA THR A 14 10.91 -15.05 -17.15
C THR A 14 12.02 -15.36 -16.16
N ILE A 15 13.10 -16.02 -16.61
CA ILE A 15 14.24 -16.36 -15.75
C ILE A 15 14.86 -15.11 -15.12
N PHE A 16 15.13 -14.07 -15.90
CA PHE A 16 15.70 -12.82 -15.37
C PHE A 16 14.78 -12.13 -14.36
N LEU A 17 13.48 -12.06 -14.65
CA LEU A 17 12.51 -11.48 -13.71
C LEU A 17 12.41 -12.28 -12.41
N SER A 18 12.49 -13.60 -12.49
CA SER A 18 12.55 -14.48 -11.31
C SER A 18 13.79 -14.24 -10.46
N ILE A 19 14.95 -13.94 -11.05
CA ILE A 19 16.17 -13.60 -10.29
C ILE A 19 15.93 -12.35 -9.45
N PHE A 20 15.38 -11.28 -10.03
CA PHE A 20 15.07 -10.06 -9.28
C PHE A 20 14.04 -10.28 -8.16
N LEU A 21 13.02 -11.11 -8.42
CA LEU A 21 12.06 -11.52 -7.40
C LEU A 21 12.75 -12.24 -6.25
N ILE A 22 13.63 -13.20 -6.54
CA ILE A 22 14.39 -13.93 -5.51
C ILE A 22 15.26 -12.97 -4.69
N ILE A 23 15.99 -12.06 -5.33
CA ILE A 23 16.81 -11.04 -4.64
C ILE A 23 15.93 -10.18 -3.74
N GLY A 24 14.78 -9.72 -4.23
CA GLY A 24 13.81 -8.93 -3.45
C GLY A 24 13.28 -9.70 -2.25
N LEU A 25 12.91 -10.99 -2.42
CA LEU A 25 12.43 -11.85 -1.34
C LEU A 25 13.50 -12.13 -0.29
N ILE A 26 14.75 -12.35 -0.69
CA ILE A 26 15.89 -12.47 0.24
C ILE A 26 16.03 -11.18 1.05
N GLY A 27 15.96 -10.01 0.39
CA GLY A 27 15.91 -8.71 1.07
C GLY A 27 14.76 -8.61 2.07
N ALA A 28 13.57 -9.04 1.68
CA ALA A 28 12.42 -9.04 2.56
C ALA A 28 12.60 -9.93 3.79
N LEU A 29 13.19 -11.12 3.61
CA LEU A 29 13.51 -12.04 4.71
C LEU A 29 14.53 -11.44 5.68
N LEU A 30 15.61 -10.84 5.16
CA LEU A 30 16.62 -10.16 5.97
C LEU A 30 16.03 -9.02 6.79
N ARG A 31 15.15 -8.23 6.18
CA ARG A 31 14.43 -7.15 6.87
C ARG A 31 13.45 -7.68 7.92
N THR A 32 12.78 -8.80 7.68
CA THR A 32 11.73 -9.34 8.58
C THR A 32 12.23 -9.53 10.01
N ASN A 33 13.48 -9.99 10.18
CA ASN A 33 14.07 -10.13 11.52
C ASN A 33 14.19 -8.77 12.25
N ASN A 34 14.58 -7.72 11.54
CA ASN A 34 14.64 -6.37 12.09
C ASN A 34 13.24 -5.82 12.36
N ASP A 35 12.28 -6.04 11.45
CA ASP A 35 10.90 -5.63 11.64
C ASP A 35 10.30 -6.25 12.91
N LEU A 36 10.48 -7.56 13.12
CA LEU A 36 9.98 -8.27 14.31
C LEU A 36 10.62 -7.76 15.61
N LYS A 37 11.92 -7.44 15.61
CA LYS A 37 12.62 -6.89 16.78
C LYS A 37 12.13 -5.48 17.15
N ASN A 38 11.67 -4.71 16.17
CA ASN A 38 11.18 -3.35 16.33
C ASN A 38 9.65 -3.26 16.43
N MET A 39 8.92 -4.38 16.41
CA MET A 39 7.49 -4.46 16.76
C MET A 39 7.26 -4.39 18.27
N LYS A 40 7.83 -3.37 18.90
CA LYS A 40 7.72 -3.13 20.34
C LYS A 40 6.77 -1.96 20.57
N VAL A 41 5.94 -2.06 21.59
CA VAL A 41 4.92 -1.05 21.88
C VAL A 41 4.75 -0.90 23.39
N ASP A 42 4.70 0.35 23.83
CA ASP A 42 4.30 0.70 25.19
C ASP A 42 2.81 1.14 25.20
N ILE A 43 2.10 0.83 26.29
CA ILE A 43 0.73 1.28 26.52
C ILE A 43 0.68 2.07 27.80
N VAL A 44 0.23 3.31 27.68
CA VAL A 44 0.09 4.25 28.78
C VAL A 44 -1.31 4.85 28.79
N PHE A 45 -1.84 5.13 29.98
CA PHE A 45 -3.11 5.82 30.12
C PHE A 45 -2.91 7.33 30.09
N GLU A 46 -3.89 8.06 29.55
CA GLU A 46 -3.80 9.52 29.36
C GLU A 46 -3.62 10.32 30.65
N ASN A 47 -4.00 9.75 31.81
CA ASN A 47 -3.82 10.36 33.13
C ASN A 47 -2.48 10.00 33.81
N SER A 48 -1.58 9.30 33.11
CA SER A 48 -0.26 8.95 33.61
C SER A 48 0.67 10.15 33.65
N SER A 49 1.46 10.28 34.71
CA SER A 49 2.52 11.29 34.82
C SER A 49 3.65 11.13 33.80
N LYS A 50 3.72 9.99 33.10
CA LYS A 50 4.71 9.72 32.04
C LYS A 50 4.45 10.50 30.75
N ILE A 51 3.22 10.99 30.51
CA ILE A 51 2.84 11.67 29.28
C ILE A 51 2.58 13.15 29.56
N GLU A 52 2.96 14.00 28.62
CA GLU A 52 2.46 15.36 28.50
C GLU A 52 1.90 15.58 27.09
N PHE A 53 0.60 15.90 27.02
CA PHE A 53 0.04 16.52 25.82
C PHE A 53 0.24 18.03 25.91
N PHE A 54 0.81 18.64 24.86
CA PHE A 54 1.06 20.08 24.84
C PHE A 54 0.60 20.74 23.53
N ASP A 55 0.36 22.05 23.62
CA ASP A 55 -0.21 22.90 22.58
C ASP A 55 0.82 23.51 21.62
N GLY A 56 2.10 23.14 21.79
CA GLY A 56 3.21 23.68 21.01
C GLY A 56 3.98 24.83 21.67
N LYS A 57 3.52 25.35 22.83
CA LYS A 57 4.15 26.48 23.52
C LYS A 57 4.94 26.06 24.75
N ASN A 58 4.27 25.50 25.76
CA ASN A 58 4.88 25.22 27.06
C ASN A 58 4.61 23.78 27.52
N ILE A 59 5.65 23.10 27.99
CA ILE A 59 5.56 21.81 28.68
C ILE A 59 5.29 22.09 30.17
N LYS A 60 4.12 21.70 30.70
CA LYS A 60 3.78 21.92 32.11
C LYS A 60 4.37 20.82 32.98
N ASN A 61 4.27 19.57 32.55
CA ASN A 61 4.80 18.43 33.28
C ASN A 61 6.30 18.19 32.99
N LYS A 62 7.16 18.61 33.92
CA LYS A 62 8.61 18.38 33.81
C LYS A 62 9.02 16.91 33.95
N ASN A 63 8.21 16.08 34.60
CA ASN A 63 8.50 14.65 34.84
C ASN A 63 8.01 13.74 33.70
N ALA A 64 7.31 14.30 32.71
CA ALA A 64 6.86 13.53 31.55
C ALA A 64 8.06 13.00 30.75
N VAL A 65 7.99 11.72 30.42
CA VAL A 65 8.96 11.00 29.56
C VAL A 65 8.58 11.19 28.09
N TYR A 66 7.29 11.17 27.79
CA TYR A 66 6.73 11.30 26.45
C TYR A 66 6.09 12.68 26.27
N ILE A 67 6.62 13.46 25.33
CA ILE A 67 6.13 14.80 25.00
C ILE A 67 5.42 14.72 23.65
N ILE A 68 4.11 14.98 23.65
CA ILE A 68 3.24 14.69 22.51
C ILE A 68 2.48 15.96 22.13
N PRO A 69 2.79 16.61 20.99
CA PRO A 69 1.98 17.70 20.49
C PRO A 69 0.57 17.20 20.20
N LYS A 70 -0.45 17.91 20.70
CA LYS A 70 -1.85 17.59 20.44
C LYS A 70 -2.58 18.87 20.04
N ASP A 71 -3.14 18.84 18.83
CA ASP A 71 -3.86 19.96 18.23
C ASP A 71 -3.03 21.26 18.14
N ALA A 72 -1.70 21.14 18.23
CA ALA A 72 -0.74 22.21 18.08
C ALA A 72 -0.63 22.68 16.62
N THR A 73 -0.68 24.00 16.41
CA THR A 73 -0.55 24.64 15.09
C THR A 73 0.83 25.23 14.83
N ASN A 74 1.70 25.28 15.84
CA ASN A 74 3.10 25.67 15.75
C ASN A 74 3.87 25.02 16.91
N ILE A 75 5.14 24.71 16.74
CA ILE A 75 6.01 24.20 17.80
C ILE A 75 7.18 25.17 17.96
N ASN A 76 7.30 25.82 19.12
CA ASN A 76 8.42 26.74 19.37
C ASN A 76 9.71 25.96 19.62
N LEU A 77 10.68 26.09 18.71
CA LEU A 77 11.97 25.38 18.75
C LEU A 77 12.89 25.87 19.87
N GLU A 78 12.78 27.14 20.29
CA GLU A 78 13.76 27.77 21.18
C GLU A 78 13.47 27.52 22.67
N GLY A 79 12.27 27.06 23.03
CA GLY A 79 11.83 26.90 24.42
C GLY A 79 11.66 25.46 24.90
N ILE A 80 11.76 24.46 24.01
CA ILE A 80 11.44 23.06 24.34
C ILE A 80 12.73 22.29 24.61
N ASN A 81 13.14 22.25 25.87
CA ASN A 81 14.22 21.37 26.31
C ASN A 81 13.71 19.93 26.46
N LEU A 82 14.12 19.04 25.55
CA LEU A 82 13.77 17.62 25.52
C LEU A 82 14.81 16.71 26.21
N ASN A 83 15.71 17.22 27.05
CA ASN A 83 16.78 16.45 27.72
C ASN A 83 16.33 15.06 28.22
N GLY A 84 16.66 14.01 27.47
CA GLY A 84 16.34 12.61 27.78
C GLY A 84 14.87 12.18 27.56
N LYS A 85 14.02 13.05 27.02
CA LYS A 85 12.60 12.82 26.74
C LYS A 85 12.40 12.32 25.31
N LYS A 86 11.32 11.56 25.09
CA LYS A 86 10.90 11.13 23.76
C LYS A 86 9.84 12.09 23.21
N PHE A 87 9.99 12.48 21.95
CA PHE A 87 9.07 13.31 21.21
C PHE A 87 8.13 12.43 20.37
N GLY A 88 6.83 12.55 20.61
CA GLY A 88 5.80 11.72 19.99
C GLY A 88 5.12 12.37 18.80
N ILE A 89 5.18 11.74 17.63
CA ILE A 89 4.39 12.12 16.46
C ILE A 89 3.01 11.46 16.58
N LEU A 90 2.00 12.26 16.90
CA LEU A 90 0.63 11.79 17.04
C LEU A 90 -0.05 11.64 15.67
N GLU A 91 -0.42 10.40 15.30
CA GLU A 91 -1.07 10.15 14.01
C GLU A 91 -2.55 10.58 14.00
N PHE A 92 -3.03 10.98 12.82
CA PHE A 92 -4.40 11.47 12.60
C PHE A 92 -4.77 12.69 13.45
N ASN A 93 -3.77 13.49 13.82
CA ASN A 93 -3.94 14.74 14.52
C ASN A 93 -3.54 15.92 13.62
N ILE A 94 -4.11 17.10 13.89
CA ILE A 94 -3.78 18.33 13.16
C ILE A 94 -2.28 18.66 13.28
N SER A 95 -1.68 18.36 14.43
CA SER A 95 -0.26 18.57 14.71
C SER A 95 0.69 17.59 14.01
N GLU A 96 0.19 16.55 13.32
CA GLU A 96 1.02 15.49 12.74
C GLU A 96 2.09 16.05 11.78
N THR A 97 1.69 16.96 10.89
CA THR A 97 2.60 17.54 9.88
C THR A 97 3.73 18.34 10.52
N ILE A 98 3.41 19.19 11.48
CA ILE A 98 4.39 20.05 12.17
C ILE A 98 5.28 19.21 13.08
N SER A 99 4.72 18.18 13.72
CA SER A 99 5.49 17.23 14.53
C SER A 99 6.52 16.49 13.69
N LYS A 100 6.17 16.08 12.46
CA LYS A 100 7.12 15.46 11.53
C LYS A 100 8.22 16.41 11.10
N GLU A 101 7.89 17.68 10.87
CA GLU A 101 8.88 18.70 10.50
C GLU A 101 9.87 18.97 11.64
N PHE A 102 9.36 19.13 12.86
CA PHE A 102 10.18 19.27 14.07
C PHE A 102 11.05 18.03 14.32
N ALA A 103 10.50 16.83 14.15
CA ALA A 103 11.20 15.57 14.36
C ALA A 103 12.43 15.37 13.45
N LYS A 104 12.50 16.04 12.29
CA LYS A 104 13.69 15.99 11.41
C LYS A 104 14.93 16.61 12.05
N ASN A 105 14.74 17.54 12.98
CA ASN A 105 15.82 18.26 13.67
C ASN A 105 16.22 17.58 15.00
N LEU A 106 15.52 16.51 15.40
CA LEU A 106 15.81 15.77 16.63
C LEU A 106 16.77 14.61 16.37
N SER A 107 17.43 14.14 17.44
CA SER A 107 18.18 12.89 17.36
C SER A 107 17.23 11.71 17.13
N LYS A 108 17.70 10.74 16.34
CA LYS A 108 16.86 9.62 15.87
C LYS A 108 16.25 8.81 17.00
N ASP A 109 16.97 8.65 18.10
CA ASP A 109 16.55 7.91 19.28
C ASP A 109 15.41 8.60 20.05
N MET A 110 15.23 9.92 19.91
CA MET A 110 14.20 10.67 20.63
C MET A 110 12.82 10.60 19.99
N VAL A 111 12.71 10.29 18.70
CA VAL A 111 11.44 10.34 17.98
C VAL A 111 10.69 9.03 18.17
N ILE A 112 9.40 9.10 18.50
CA ILE A 112 8.50 7.95 18.54
C ILE A 112 7.19 8.28 17.83
N THR A 113 6.49 7.25 17.38
CA THR A 113 5.15 7.36 16.80
C THR A 113 4.09 7.00 17.83
N VAL A 114 3.03 7.80 17.87
CA VAL A 114 1.99 7.71 18.90
C VAL A 114 0.62 7.48 18.27
N HIS A 115 -0.12 6.53 18.82
CA HIS A 115 -1.55 6.38 18.58
C HIS A 115 -2.37 6.74 19.83
N TYR A 116 -3.31 7.67 19.69
CA TYR A 116 -4.24 8.02 20.77
C TYR A 116 -5.67 7.63 20.39
N ILE A 117 -6.35 6.90 21.28
CA ILE A 117 -7.79 6.68 21.18
C ILE A 117 -8.49 7.82 21.88
N LYS A 118 -9.31 8.58 21.16
CA LYS A 118 -10.06 9.68 21.78
C LYS A 118 -11.22 9.12 22.64
N PRO A 119 -11.55 9.74 23.79
CA PRO A 119 -12.65 9.28 24.64
C PRO A 119 -13.98 9.13 23.89
N GLU A 120 -14.29 10.05 22.98
CA GLU A 120 -15.55 10.05 22.21
C GLU A 120 -15.60 8.87 21.21
N GLU A 121 -14.43 8.37 20.82
CA GLU A 121 -14.29 7.24 19.89
C GLU A 121 -14.61 5.89 20.56
N LEU A 122 -14.49 5.80 21.89
CA LEU A 122 -14.71 4.54 22.62
C LEU A 122 -16.12 3.98 22.44
N SER A 123 -17.11 4.86 22.25
CA SER A 123 -18.51 4.47 21.99
C SER A 123 -18.69 3.55 20.78
N LYS A 124 -17.71 3.55 19.86
CA LYS A 124 -17.74 2.76 18.62
C LYS A 124 -17.14 1.37 18.79
N TYR A 125 -16.58 1.05 19.96
CA TYR A 125 -15.81 -0.17 20.17
C TYR A 125 -16.35 -1.03 21.31
N ASN A 126 -16.15 -2.33 21.16
CA ASN A 126 -16.16 -3.30 22.25
C ASN A 126 -14.72 -3.81 22.46
N GLU A 127 -14.51 -4.69 23.43
CA GLU A 127 -13.16 -5.21 23.74
C GLU A 127 -12.47 -5.84 22.51
N LYS A 128 -13.20 -6.66 21.74
CA LYS A 128 -12.67 -7.33 20.53
C LYS A 128 -12.28 -6.32 19.46
N THR A 129 -13.16 -5.36 19.15
CA THR A 129 -12.90 -4.38 18.08
C THR A 129 -11.86 -3.35 18.47
N LEU A 130 -11.79 -2.97 19.77
CA LEU A 130 -10.72 -2.14 20.30
C LEU A 130 -9.37 -2.87 20.23
N PHE A 131 -9.29 -4.13 20.66
CA PHE A 131 -8.07 -4.94 20.56
C PHE A 131 -7.57 -4.98 19.11
N LYS A 132 -8.45 -5.27 18.14
CA LYS A 132 -8.09 -5.26 16.72
C LYS A 132 -7.57 -3.90 16.26
N ARG A 133 -8.20 -2.80 16.70
CA ARG A 133 -7.74 -1.46 16.35
C ARG A 133 -6.32 -1.20 16.85
N LEU A 134 -6.02 -1.56 18.10
CA LEU A 134 -4.67 -1.45 18.65
C LEU A 134 -3.68 -2.36 17.93
N TRP A 135 -4.11 -3.59 17.61
CA TRP A 135 -3.29 -4.55 16.88
C TRP A 135 -2.88 -4.00 15.51
N ARG A 136 -3.81 -3.40 14.78
CA ARG A 136 -3.52 -2.73 13.50
C ARG A 136 -2.63 -1.50 13.65
N ALA A 137 -2.73 -0.78 14.77
CA ALA A 137 -1.83 0.32 15.07
C ALA A 137 -0.37 -0.16 15.13
N VAL A 138 -0.13 -1.30 15.78
CA VAL A 138 1.22 -1.88 15.88
C VAL A 138 1.64 -2.59 14.61
N VAL A 139 0.81 -3.50 14.09
CA VAL A 139 1.21 -4.42 13.01
C VAL A 139 1.12 -3.79 11.62
N GLU A 140 0.12 -2.95 11.34
CA GLU A 140 -0.02 -2.32 10.02
C GLU A 140 0.68 -0.95 9.95
N ARG A 141 0.95 -0.34 11.10
CA ARG A 141 1.45 1.04 11.18
C ARG A 141 2.71 1.18 12.03
N SER A 142 3.20 0.16 12.74
CA SER A 142 4.44 0.26 13.53
C SER A 142 4.39 1.42 14.53
N ILE A 143 3.35 1.44 15.37
CA ILE A 143 3.21 2.42 16.45
C ILE A 143 4.04 2.00 17.67
N ASP A 144 4.82 2.94 18.19
CA ASP A 144 5.73 2.72 19.33
C ASP A 144 5.03 2.95 20.68
N LEU A 145 4.09 3.89 20.75
CA LEU A 145 3.35 4.24 21.96
C LEU A 145 1.85 4.34 21.70
N ILE A 146 1.06 3.62 22.49
CA ILE A 146 -0.40 3.72 22.49
C ILE A 146 -0.85 4.45 23.76
N VAL A 147 -1.66 5.49 23.57
CA VAL A 147 -2.28 6.25 24.66
C VAL A 147 -3.78 5.95 24.69
N LEU A 148 -4.26 5.51 25.85
CA LEU A 148 -5.67 5.16 26.07
C LEU A 148 -6.33 6.01 27.16
N PRO A 149 -7.61 6.35 27.03
CA PRO A 149 -8.40 6.85 28.15
C PRO A 149 -8.56 5.75 29.19
N LYS A 150 -8.63 6.11 30.47
CA LYS A 150 -8.72 5.13 31.57
C LYS A 150 -10.17 4.74 31.83
N THR A 151 -10.54 3.51 31.45
CA THR A 151 -11.87 2.92 31.63
C THR A 151 -11.73 1.42 31.91
N PRO A 152 -12.74 0.75 32.49
CA PRO A 152 -12.66 -0.71 32.70
C PRO A 152 -12.39 -1.50 31.41
N MET A 153 -13.02 -1.10 30.30
CA MET A 153 -12.81 -1.72 28.98
C MET A 153 -11.37 -1.54 28.47
N THR A 154 -10.83 -0.32 28.54
CA THR A 154 -9.47 -0.05 28.05
C THR A 154 -8.40 -0.69 28.94
N GLU A 155 -8.65 -0.85 30.24
CA GLU A 155 -7.78 -1.59 31.15
C GLU A 155 -7.76 -3.09 30.84
N SER A 156 -8.94 -3.69 30.63
CA SER A 156 -9.10 -5.08 30.20
C SER A 156 -8.34 -5.35 28.89
N VAL A 157 -8.59 -4.52 27.87
CA VAL A 157 -7.93 -4.63 26.56
C VAL A 157 -6.43 -4.39 26.66
N ALA A 158 -5.98 -3.38 27.44
CA ALA A 158 -4.55 -3.13 27.64
C ALA A 158 -3.87 -4.35 28.27
N LYS A 159 -4.48 -5.01 29.25
CA LYS A 159 -3.93 -6.24 29.86
C LYS A 159 -3.82 -7.37 28.85
N ALA A 160 -4.86 -7.61 28.05
CA ALA A 160 -4.85 -8.62 26.99
C ALA A 160 -3.76 -8.32 25.94
N PHE A 161 -3.63 -7.05 25.54
CA PHE A 161 -2.65 -6.59 24.56
C PHE A 161 -1.21 -6.75 25.05
N LYS A 162 -0.97 -6.43 26.33
CA LYS A 162 0.29 -6.60 27.05
C LYS A 162 0.74 -8.06 27.15
N ASN A 163 -0.18 -9.00 27.19
CA ASN A 163 0.14 -10.43 27.15
C ASN A 163 0.46 -10.90 25.73
N TYR A 164 -0.12 -10.26 24.71
CA TYR A 164 0.06 -10.63 23.30
C TYR A 164 1.38 -10.09 22.72
N PHE A 165 1.71 -8.82 22.98
CA PHE A 165 2.98 -8.20 22.57
C PHE A 165 3.95 -8.14 23.75
N LYS A 166 5.24 -8.47 23.53
CA LYS A 166 6.28 -8.23 24.55
C LYS A 166 6.44 -6.71 24.72
N ILE A 167 6.02 -6.19 25.87
CA ILE A 167 6.15 -4.77 26.20
C ILE A 167 7.63 -4.43 26.38
N SER A 168 8.05 -3.32 25.79
CA SER A 168 9.27 -2.63 26.15
C SER A 168 9.03 -1.13 26.05
N ASP A 169 10.00 -0.34 26.51
CA ASP A 169 9.94 1.11 26.32
C ASP A 169 9.77 1.48 24.85
N ALA A 170 9.01 2.54 24.57
CA ALA A 170 8.77 3.02 23.22
C ALA A 170 10.10 3.46 22.59
N SER A 171 10.45 2.84 21.47
CA SER A 171 11.73 3.04 20.80
C SER A 171 11.54 3.10 19.28
N PRO A 172 12.17 4.06 18.59
CA PRO A 172 12.07 4.15 17.14
C PRO A 172 12.78 3.00 16.43
N TYR A 173 12.37 2.78 15.18
CA TYR A 173 13.07 1.87 14.27
C TYR A 173 14.30 2.56 13.67
N ILE A 174 15.50 2.07 14.00
CA ILE A 174 16.76 2.53 13.39
C ILE A 174 17.34 1.43 12.48
N PRO A 175 17.27 1.58 11.14
CA PRO A 175 17.78 0.58 10.20
C PRO A 175 19.27 0.74 9.89
N ASN A 176 19.89 -0.31 9.37
CA ASN A 176 21.19 -0.23 8.67
C ASN A 176 20.99 0.43 7.29
N ILE A 177 21.68 1.55 7.05
CA ILE A 177 21.52 2.37 5.84
C ILE A 177 22.16 1.76 4.59
N GLU A 178 23.16 0.89 4.72
CA GLU A 178 23.81 0.27 3.55
C GLU A 178 22.82 -0.60 2.76
N PHE A 179 21.89 -1.22 3.48
CA PHE A 179 20.82 -2.05 2.93
C PHE A 179 19.99 -1.27 1.90
N LYS A 180 19.71 0.01 2.19
CA LYS A 180 18.96 0.91 1.33
C LYS A 180 19.65 1.14 -0.03
N TYR A 181 20.96 1.40 -0.02
CA TYR A 181 21.71 1.69 -1.25
C TYR A 181 21.86 0.46 -2.14
N PHE A 182 22.13 -0.71 -1.54
CA PHE A 182 22.19 -1.97 -2.28
C PHE A 182 20.91 -2.24 -3.07
N PHE A 183 19.74 -2.18 -2.41
CA PHE A 183 18.47 -2.45 -3.08
C PHE A 183 18.08 -1.38 -4.11
N SER A 184 18.60 -0.17 -3.97
CA SER A 184 18.41 0.89 -4.96
C SER A 184 19.17 0.60 -6.24
N THR A 185 20.40 0.11 -6.14
CA THR A 185 21.14 -0.38 -7.31
C THR A 185 20.37 -1.52 -7.99
N VAL A 186 19.85 -2.48 -7.21
CA VAL A 186 19.06 -3.60 -7.76
C VAL A 186 17.77 -3.10 -8.44
N LEU A 187 17.07 -2.14 -7.85
CA LEU A 187 15.88 -1.50 -8.45
C LEU A 187 16.20 -0.84 -9.79
N ILE A 188 17.28 -0.06 -9.86
CA ILE A 188 17.71 0.62 -11.09
C ILE A 188 18.02 -0.43 -12.17
N LEU A 189 18.77 -1.49 -11.82
CA LEU A 189 19.09 -2.57 -12.75
C LEU A 189 17.83 -3.29 -13.25
N PHE A 190 16.85 -3.54 -12.37
CA PHE A 190 15.57 -4.14 -12.73
C PHE A 190 14.80 -3.29 -13.76
N VAL A 191 14.72 -1.98 -13.54
CA VAL A 191 14.02 -1.07 -14.47
C VAL A 191 14.81 -0.89 -15.77
N LEU A 192 16.14 -0.77 -15.71
CA LEU A 192 17.00 -0.67 -16.90
C LEU A 192 16.92 -1.93 -17.79
N TYR A 193 16.82 -3.12 -17.18
CA TYR A 193 16.62 -4.36 -17.91
C TYR A 193 15.33 -4.35 -18.75
N LEU A 194 14.26 -3.75 -18.21
CA LEU A 194 12.98 -3.62 -18.92
C LEU A 194 12.96 -2.44 -19.90
N PHE A 195 13.67 -1.36 -19.57
CA PHE A 195 13.71 -0.12 -20.33
C PHE A 195 15.05 0.62 -20.15
N PRO A 196 16.02 0.40 -21.06
CA PRO A 196 17.37 0.96 -20.94
C PRO A 196 17.43 2.50 -20.89
N TYR A 197 16.45 3.18 -21.49
CA TYR A 197 16.37 4.65 -21.46
C TYR A 197 16.02 5.21 -20.07
N ALA A 198 15.71 4.36 -19.08
CA ALA A 198 15.59 4.80 -17.69
C ALA A 198 16.89 5.43 -17.15
N ILE A 199 18.04 5.22 -17.81
CA ILE A 199 19.31 5.86 -17.48
C ILE A 199 19.22 7.40 -17.50
N PHE A 200 18.33 7.98 -18.31
CA PHE A 200 18.09 9.43 -18.34
C PHE A 200 17.48 10.00 -17.06
N LEU A 201 17.05 9.15 -16.12
CA LEU A 201 16.62 9.60 -14.79
C LEU A 201 17.78 9.83 -13.82
N LEU A 202 18.99 9.34 -14.11
CA LEU A 202 20.16 9.49 -13.23
C LEU A 202 20.46 10.93 -12.77
N PRO A 203 20.32 11.98 -13.62
CA PRO A 203 20.52 13.36 -13.18
C PRO A 203 19.60 13.78 -12.02
N THR A 204 18.43 13.15 -11.86
CA THR A 204 17.50 13.48 -10.76
C THR A 204 18.02 13.07 -9.39
N LEU A 205 18.97 12.12 -9.33
CA LEU A 205 19.64 11.70 -8.09
C LEU A 205 20.43 12.85 -7.44
N TYR A 206 20.92 13.80 -8.24
CA TYR A 206 21.61 14.99 -7.75
C TYR A 206 20.70 15.89 -6.90
N PHE A 207 19.41 15.97 -7.24
CA PHE A 207 18.46 16.85 -6.54
C PHE A 207 17.85 16.21 -5.31
N SER A 208 17.38 14.97 -5.43
CA SER A 208 16.81 14.22 -4.31
C SER A 208 16.81 12.75 -4.62
N TYR A 209 17.31 11.98 -3.65
CA TYR A 209 17.29 10.54 -3.68
C TYR A 209 15.85 9.99 -3.73
N GLU A 210 14.94 10.55 -2.92
CA GLU A 210 13.56 10.09 -2.82
C GLU A 210 12.77 10.35 -4.11
N ILE A 211 13.00 11.50 -4.73
CA ILE A 211 12.41 11.84 -6.03
C ILE A 211 12.94 10.87 -7.09
N PHE A 212 14.25 10.62 -7.13
CA PHE A 212 14.86 9.67 -8.07
C PHE A 212 14.26 8.27 -7.94
N ILE A 213 14.21 7.69 -6.73
CA ILE A 213 13.61 6.36 -6.50
C ILE A 213 12.14 6.34 -6.90
N SER A 214 11.40 7.42 -6.61
CA SER A 214 9.99 7.53 -7.00
C SER A 214 9.81 7.55 -8.52
N LEU A 215 10.62 8.33 -9.25
CA LEU A 215 10.55 8.41 -10.71
C LEU A 215 10.92 7.08 -11.38
N VAL A 216 11.98 6.43 -10.92
CA VAL A 216 12.39 5.10 -11.41
C VAL A 216 11.27 4.08 -11.19
N SER A 217 10.66 4.10 -10.01
CA SER A 217 9.57 3.17 -9.67
C SER A 217 8.30 3.43 -10.49
N ILE A 218 7.90 4.70 -10.66
CA ILE A 218 6.77 5.08 -11.51
C ILE A 218 7.00 4.66 -12.96
N LEU A 219 8.19 4.93 -13.51
CA LEU A 219 8.55 4.48 -14.85
C LEU A 219 8.48 2.95 -14.95
N GLY A 220 8.98 2.23 -13.94
CA GLY A 220 8.84 0.78 -13.80
C GLY A 220 7.40 0.30 -13.93
N THR A 221 6.45 0.93 -13.23
CA THR A 221 5.02 0.54 -13.33
C THR A 221 4.48 0.66 -14.76
N VAL A 222 4.82 1.74 -15.47
CA VAL A 222 4.36 1.97 -16.86
C VAL A 222 5.01 0.95 -17.80
N VAL A 223 6.32 0.75 -17.67
CA VAL A 223 7.09 -0.16 -18.52
C VAL A 223 6.61 -1.61 -18.35
N ILE A 224 6.44 -2.09 -17.12
CA ILE A 224 5.96 -3.44 -16.82
C ILE A 224 4.60 -3.68 -17.50
N PHE A 225 3.67 -2.73 -17.37
CA PHE A 225 2.33 -2.87 -17.94
C PHE A 225 2.35 -3.14 -19.45
N PHE A 226 3.16 -2.38 -20.20
CA PHE A 226 3.21 -2.48 -21.66
C PHE A 226 4.17 -3.56 -22.18
N LYS A 227 5.24 -3.88 -21.46
CA LYS A 227 6.25 -4.87 -21.91
C LYS A 227 5.87 -6.31 -21.59
N ILE A 228 5.14 -6.54 -20.49
CA ILE A 228 4.81 -7.89 -20.03
C ILE A 228 3.36 -8.21 -20.37
N LYS A 229 3.17 -9.18 -21.27
CA LYS A 229 1.83 -9.58 -21.73
C LYS A 229 1.12 -10.50 -20.75
N ASP A 230 1.85 -11.46 -20.17
CA ASP A 230 1.30 -12.42 -19.23
C ASP A 230 0.92 -11.74 -17.90
N ASN A 231 -0.34 -11.89 -17.47
CA ASN A 231 -0.85 -11.18 -16.30
C ASN A 231 -0.28 -11.69 -14.97
N VAL A 232 0.10 -12.97 -14.89
CA VAL A 232 0.72 -13.54 -13.68
C VAL A 232 2.14 -13.03 -13.54
N LEU A 233 2.93 -13.06 -14.62
CA LEU A 233 4.27 -12.49 -14.66
C LEU A 233 4.24 -10.97 -14.43
N LYS A 234 3.22 -10.28 -14.95
CA LYS A 234 2.98 -8.86 -14.69
C LYS A 234 2.75 -8.62 -13.21
N PHE A 235 1.87 -9.38 -12.56
CA PHE A 235 1.66 -9.32 -11.10
C PHE A 235 2.98 -9.45 -10.35
N PHE A 236 3.75 -10.52 -10.59
CA PHE A 236 5.02 -10.74 -9.91
C PHE A 236 6.07 -9.66 -10.20
N SER A 237 6.00 -9.02 -11.38
CA SER A 237 6.88 -7.90 -11.71
C SER A 237 6.49 -6.62 -10.95
N TYR A 238 5.20 -6.32 -10.80
CA TYR A 238 4.73 -5.23 -9.93
C TYR A 238 5.04 -5.48 -8.45
N PHE A 239 4.89 -6.74 -8.01
CA PHE A 239 5.24 -7.19 -6.67
C PHE A 239 6.76 -7.03 -6.40
N THR A 240 7.60 -7.47 -7.34
CA THR A 240 9.06 -7.30 -7.28
C THR A 240 9.44 -5.82 -7.25
N LEU A 241 8.87 -5.02 -8.14
CA LEU A 241 9.07 -3.57 -8.18
C LEU A 241 8.73 -2.93 -6.83
N GLY A 242 7.57 -3.27 -6.27
CA GLY A 242 7.13 -2.77 -4.97
C GLY A 242 8.10 -3.13 -3.84
N ILE A 243 8.52 -4.39 -3.73
CA ILE A 243 9.51 -4.82 -2.73
C ILE A 243 10.82 -4.04 -2.89
N LEU A 244 11.35 -3.94 -4.12
CA LEU A 244 12.60 -3.24 -4.38
C LEU A 244 12.49 -1.75 -4.05
N THR A 245 11.40 -1.08 -4.43
CA THR A 245 11.14 0.33 -4.05
C THR A 245 11.06 0.50 -2.55
N ASN A 246 10.42 -0.44 -1.85
CA ASN A 246 10.29 -0.39 -0.40
C ASN A 246 11.65 -0.53 0.31
N LEU A 247 12.45 -1.51 -0.12
CA LEU A 247 13.81 -1.71 0.39
C LEU A 247 14.75 -0.53 0.04
N SER A 248 14.54 0.10 -1.12
CA SER A 248 15.29 1.29 -1.56
C SER A 248 15.02 2.55 -0.73
N LEU A 249 13.96 2.54 0.09
CA LEU A 249 13.58 3.61 1.02
C LEU A 249 13.64 3.12 2.48
N TYR A 250 14.42 2.07 2.75
CA TYR A 250 14.62 1.53 4.09
C TYR A 250 15.56 2.42 4.93
N ASP A 251 15.06 3.59 5.32
CA ASP A 251 15.73 4.53 6.22
C ASP A 251 14.83 4.94 7.39
N PHE A 252 15.46 5.59 8.37
CA PHE A 252 14.82 6.05 9.59
C PHE A 252 13.60 6.95 9.32
N GLU A 253 13.67 7.85 8.34
CA GLU A 253 12.60 8.83 8.12
C GLU A 253 11.34 8.17 7.56
N HIS A 254 11.51 7.22 6.64
CA HIS A 254 10.37 6.51 6.04
C HIS A 254 9.79 5.44 6.96
N LEU A 255 10.61 4.76 7.76
CA LEU A 255 10.15 3.75 8.72
C LEU A 255 9.37 4.37 9.88
N ASN A 256 9.82 5.51 10.40
CA ASN A 256 9.16 6.21 11.52
C ASN A 256 8.14 7.26 11.06
N ASN A 257 7.63 7.15 9.82
CA ASN A 257 6.56 7.99 9.25
C ASN A 257 6.88 9.51 9.20
N ILE A 258 8.15 9.92 9.28
CA ILE A 258 8.58 11.31 9.15
C ILE A 258 8.46 11.76 7.69
N LYS A 259 8.91 10.90 6.76
CA LYS A 259 8.70 11.05 5.32
C LYS A 259 7.78 9.94 4.81
N THR A 260 7.07 10.24 3.74
CA THR A 260 6.21 9.27 3.04
C THR A 260 6.61 9.20 1.58
N TYR A 261 6.31 8.08 0.92
CA TYR A 261 6.59 7.93 -0.50
C TYR A 261 5.84 8.98 -1.32
N TRP A 262 6.59 9.84 -2.02
CA TRP A 262 6.03 10.96 -2.77
C TRP A 262 5.24 10.52 -4.02
N GLY A 263 5.67 9.43 -4.66
CA GLY A 263 5.14 9.00 -5.96
C GLY A 263 3.76 8.35 -5.97
N VAL A 264 3.07 8.19 -4.81
CA VAL A 264 1.77 7.46 -4.74
C VAL A 264 0.76 8.05 -5.73
N LYS A 265 0.44 9.34 -5.58
CA LYS A 265 -0.62 9.99 -6.39
C LYS A 265 -0.29 9.96 -7.88
N LEU A 266 0.96 10.24 -8.23
CA LEU A 266 1.40 10.24 -9.62
C LEU A 266 1.33 8.84 -10.24
N SER A 267 1.80 7.81 -9.53
CA SER A 267 1.74 6.41 -10.00
C SER A 267 0.31 5.95 -10.27
N LEU A 268 -0.63 6.33 -9.40
CA LEU A 268 -2.03 5.95 -9.45
C LEU A 268 -2.81 6.61 -10.61
N VAL A 269 -2.39 7.79 -11.05
CA VAL A 269 -3.09 8.56 -12.09
C VAL A 269 -2.45 8.36 -13.46
N LEU A 270 -1.13 8.29 -13.53
CA LEU A 270 -0.38 8.34 -14.79
C LEU A 270 -0.76 7.18 -15.73
N LEU A 271 -0.66 5.93 -15.26
CA LEU A 271 -0.90 4.76 -16.09
C LEU A 271 -2.37 4.65 -16.55
N PRO A 272 -3.40 4.79 -15.69
CA PRO A 272 -4.78 4.77 -16.14
C PRO A 272 -5.10 5.91 -17.12
N SER A 273 -4.49 7.09 -16.93
CA SER A 273 -4.65 8.22 -17.85
C SER A 273 -4.04 7.94 -19.23
N ILE A 274 -2.85 7.33 -19.30
CA ILE A 274 -2.24 6.90 -20.57
C ILE A 274 -3.17 5.92 -21.30
N LEU A 275 -3.74 4.95 -20.59
CA LEU A 275 -4.66 3.96 -21.17
C LEU A 275 -5.97 4.59 -21.64
N LEU A 276 -6.51 5.55 -20.87
CA LEU A 276 -7.70 6.31 -21.27
C LEU A 276 -7.43 7.13 -22.54
N ILE A 277 -6.28 7.80 -22.65
CA ILE A 277 -5.88 8.53 -23.86
C ILE A 277 -5.75 7.57 -25.05
N GLN A 278 -5.15 6.40 -24.86
CA GLN A 278 -5.06 5.37 -25.92
C GLN A 278 -6.44 4.84 -26.35
N LEU A 279 -7.40 4.73 -25.43
CA LEU A 279 -8.79 4.40 -25.73
C LEU A 279 -9.42 5.48 -26.61
N ILE A 280 -9.23 6.76 -26.27
CA ILE A 280 -9.78 7.91 -27.00
C ILE A 280 -9.22 8.03 -28.42
N ILE A 281 -7.91 7.85 -28.60
CA ILE A 281 -7.24 8.05 -29.90
C ILE A 281 -7.59 6.93 -30.90
N LYS A 282 -7.68 5.69 -30.44
CA LYS A 282 -7.80 4.50 -31.32
C LYS A 282 -9.24 4.09 -31.64
N GLU A 283 -10.25 4.64 -30.97
CA GLU A 283 -11.65 4.20 -31.13
C GLU A 283 -12.46 5.11 -32.08
N ASN A 284 -13.41 4.50 -32.78
CA ASN A 284 -14.14 5.10 -33.90
C ASN A 284 -15.17 6.17 -33.45
N LYS A 285 -15.70 7.00 -34.38
CA LYS A 285 -16.65 8.12 -34.08
C LYS A 285 -17.86 7.72 -33.20
N LYS A 286 -18.32 6.47 -33.26
CA LYS A 286 -19.46 5.95 -32.48
C LYS A 286 -19.17 5.84 -30.98
N ILE A 287 -17.93 5.52 -30.60
CA ILE A 287 -17.50 5.39 -29.19
C ILE A 287 -17.20 6.75 -28.56
N LYS A 288 -16.88 7.78 -29.37
CA LYS A 288 -16.80 9.18 -28.90
C LYS A 288 -18.10 9.69 -28.26
N SER A 289 -19.25 9.10 -28.62
CA SER A 289 -20.53 9.40 -27.96
C SER A 289 -20.56 8.89 -26.50
N HIS A 290 -20.05 7.68 -26.25
CA HIS A 290 -20.00 7.09 -24.90
C HIS A 290 -18.89 7.75 -24.04
N LEU A 291 -17.82 8.24 -24.67
CA LEU A 291 -16.74 8.95 -24.00
C LEU A 291 -17.20 10.23 -23.29
N LYS A 292 -18.28 10.89 -23.76
CA LYS A 292 -18.87 12.06 -23.09
C LYS A 292 -19.37 11.76 -21.68
N PHE A 293 -19.79 10.52 -21.41
CA PHE A 293 -20.20 10.07 -20.08
C PHE A 293 -19.06 9.38 -19.33
N LEU A 294 -18.18 8.68 -20.05
CA LEU A 294 -17.08 7.94 -19.45
C LEU A 294 -15.99 8.86 -18.87
N ILE A 295 -15.72 10.00 -19.50
CA ILE A 295 -14.72 10.97 -19.02
C ILE A 295 -15.14 11.61 -17.70
N PRO A 296 -16.35 12.21 -17.55
CA PRO A 296 -16.80 12.72 -16.26
C PRO A 296 -16.84 11.64 -15.18
N LEU A 297 -17.33 10.45 -15.51
CA LEU A 297 -17.39 9.34 -14.55
C LEU A 297 -15.99 8.92 -14.08
N PHE A 298 -15.04 8.79 -15.01
CA PHE A 298 -13.66 8.45 -14.70
C PHE A 298 -12.97 9.56 -13.89
N THR A 299 -13.24 10.82 -14.19
CA THR A 299 -12.72 11.97 -13.44
C THR A 299 -13.28 12.00 -12.02
N ILE A 300 -14.60 11.82 -11.84
CA ILE A 300 -15.24 11.75 -10.53
C ILE A 300 -14.69 10.58 -9.73
N PHE A 301 -14.60 9.40 -10.35
CA PHE A 301 -14.04 8.20 -9.72
C PHE A 301 -12.57 8.39 -9.36
N GLY A 302 -11.77 9.01 -10.24
CA GLY A 302 -10.36 9.32 -10.02
C GLY A 302 -10.15 10.32 -8.88
N ILE A 303 -10.96 11.39 -8.82
CA ILE A 303 -10.93 12.36 -7.72
C ILE A 303 -11.29 11.67 -6.40
N TYR A 304 -12.39 10.90 -6.38
CA TYR A 304 -12.78 10.13 -5.20
C TYR A 304 -11.68 9.16 -4.77
N TYR A 305 -11.03 8.50 -5.73
CA TYR A 305 -9.95 7.56 -5.50
C TYR A 305 -8.72 8.24 -4.86
N ILE A 306 -8.34 9.43 -5.32
CA ILE A 306 -7.24 10.23 -4.75
C ILE A 306 -7.60 10.70 -3.34
N ILE A 307 -8.83 11.17 -3.11
CA ILE A 307 -9.29 11.60 -1.79
C ILE A 307 -9.27 10.42 -0.80
N ARG A 308 -9.83 9.26 -1.19
CA ARG A 308 -9.81 8.02 -0.39
C ARG A 308 -8.40 7.50 -0.12
N SER A 309 -7.43 7.78 -0.98
CA SER A 309 -6.03 7.42 -0.72
C SER A 309 -5.42 8.20 0.44
N GLY A 310 -5.97 9.37 0.78
CA GLY A 310 -5.52 10.26 1.85
C GLY A 310 -6.20 10.06 3.22
N ASN A 311 -6.78 8.89 3.51
CA ASN A 311 -7.50 8.57 4.76
C ASN A 311 -8.81 9.34 5.03
N PHE A 312 -9.35 10.08 4.05
CA PHE A 312 -10.66 10.73 4.14
C PHE A 312 -11.68 10.01 3.26
N GLY A 313 -12.81 9.57 3.81
CA GLY A 313 -13.92 9.07 3.00
C GLY A 313 -15.00 8.32 3.78
N PHE A 314 -16.26 8.53 3.39
CA PHE A 314 -17.42 7.79 3.90
C PHE A 314 -17.36 6.33 3.47
N VAL A 315 -17.48 5.40 4.42
CA VAL A 315 -17.57 3.94 4.22
C VAL A 315 -19.00 3.53 4.58
N THR A 316 -19.67 2.78 3.70
CA THR A 316 -21.01 2.27 4.01
C THR A 316 -20.94 1.13 5.03
N ASP A 317 -21.99 0.92 5.82
CA ASP A 317 -22.01 -0.16 6.82
C ASP A 317 -21.88 -1.55 6.16
N PHE A 318 -22.42 -1.73 4.96
CA PHE A 318 -22.25 -2.95 4.16
C PHE A 318 -20.78 -3.21 3.78
N GLU A 319 -20.07 -2.19 3.29
CA GLU A 319 -18.63 -2.28 2.99
C GLU A 319 -17.84 -2.64 4.26
N ARG A 320 -18.20 -2.06 5.42
CA ARG A 320 -17.57 -2.36 6.71
C ARG A 320 -17.75 -3.83 7.10
N ASN A 321 -18.96 -4.38 7.01
CA ASN A 321 -19.24 -5.76 7.38
C ASN A 321 -18.47 -6.77 6.53
N ILE A 322 -18.40 -6.58 5.21
CA ILE A 322 -17.60 -7.45 4.32
C ILE A 322 -16.12 -7.39 4.71
N ARG A 323 -15.60 -6.20 4.98
CA ARG A 323 -14.20 -6.03 5.38
C ARG A 323 -13.90 -6.73 6.70
N GLU A 324 -14.80 -6.65 7.68
CA GLU A 324 -14.66 -7.32 8.96
C GLU A 324 -14.73 -8.84 8.83
N PHE A 325 -15.63 -9.36 7.99
CA PHE A 325 -15.72 -10.79 7.70
C PHE A 325 -14.42 -11.33 7.08
N ILE A 326 -13.90 -10.64 6.06
CA ILE A 326 -12.64 -11.06 5.40
C ILE A 326 -11.46 -10.94 6.37
N GLU A 327 -11.43 -9.93 7.23
CA GLU A 327 -10.38 -9.79 8.24
C GLU A 327 -10.41 -10.92 9.28
N ASP A 328 -11.60 -11.30 9.74
CA ASP A 328 -11.75 -12.43 10.68
C ASP A 328 -11.27 -13.75 10.07
N LEU A 329 -11.36 -13.90 8.74
CA LEU A 329 -10.83 -15.07 8.04
C LEU A 329 -9.30 -15.03 7.82
N PHE A 330 -8.74 -13.86 7.48
CA PHE A 330 -7.36 -13.77 6.98
C PHE A 330 -6.39 -13.01 7.88
N ILE A 331 -6.80 -12.54 9.06
CA ILE A 331 -6.00 -11.78 10.05
C ILE A 331 -5.59 -10.38 9.55
N ILE A 332 -5.06 -10.27 8.32
CA ILE A 332 -4.73 -9.02 7.62
C ILE A 332 -5.69 -8.87 6.44
N ARG A 333 -6.32 -7.69 6.34
CA ARG A 333 -7.31 -7.40 5.31
C ARG A 333 -6.71 -7.41 3.89
N PRO A 334 -7.20 -8.27 2.99
CA PRO A 334 -6.96 -8.19 1.55
C PRO A 334 -7.44 -6.85 1.00
N ARG A 335 -6.79 -6.36 -0.07
CA ARG A 335 -7.22 -5.10 -0.69
C ARG A 335 -8.46 -5.33 -1.55
N THR A 336 -9.56 -4.68 -1.18
CA THR A 336 -10.86 -4.79 -1.88
C THR A 336 -10.78 -4.35 -3.35
N LYS A 337 -9.91 -3.39 -3.67
CA LYS A 337 -9.68 -2.91 -5.05
C LYS A 337 -9.13 -4.01 -5.95
N GLU A 338 -8.18 -4.78 -5.44
CA GLU A 338 -7.54 -5.87 -6.17
C GLU A 338 -8.51 -7.03 -6.37
N LEU A 339 -9.26 -7.41 -5.34
CA LEU A 339 -10.32 -8.43 -5.43
C LEU A 339 -11.37 -8.09 -6.50
N LEU A 340 -11.67 -6.79 -6.69
CA LEU A 340 -12.64 -6.34 -7.68
C LEU A 340 -12.06 -6.28 -9.10
N PHE A 341 -10.83 -5.78 -9.25
CA PHE A 341 -10.28 -5.41 -10.57
C PHE A 341 -9.33 -6.45 -11.17
N TYR A 342 -8.70 -7.33 -10.38
CA TYR A 342 -7.90 -8.40 -10.95
C TYR A 342 -8.70 -9.42 -11.78
N PRO A 343 -9.93 -9.83 -11.41
CA PRO A 343 -10.73 -10.70 -12.26
C PRO A 343 -10.90 -10.13 -13.68
N LEU A 344 -11.05 -8.80 -13.81
CA LEU A 344 -11.11 -8.15 -15.11
C LEU A 344 -9.83 -8.32 -15.92
N ALA A 345 -8.65 -8.31 -15.28
CA ALA A 345 -7.38 -8.57 -15.96
C ALA A 345 -7.35 -9.96 -16.61
N PHE A 346 -7.83 -10.99 -15.90
CA PHE A 346 -7.87 -12.37 -16.38
C PHE A 346 -9.00 -12.65 -17.38
N LEU A 347 -10.03 -11.81 -17.42
CA LEU A 347 -11.14 -11.90 -18.38
C LEU A 347 -10.82 -11.27 -19.74
N ILE A 348 -9.81 -10.38 -19.85
CA ILE A 348 -9.43 -9.69 -21.10
C ILE A 348 -9.33 -10.62 -22.33
N PRO A 349 -8.70 -11.82 -22.25
CA PRO A 349 -8.58 -12.72 -23.40
C PRO A 349 -9.92 -13.20 -23.96
N TYR A 350 -10.98 -13.26 -23.14
CA TYR A 350 -12.30 -13.77 -23.51
C TYR A 350 -13.22 -12.69 -24.09
N LEU A 351 -12.87 -11.41 -23.96
CA LEU A 351 -13.67 -10.31 -24.48
C LEU A 351 -13.55 -10.25 -26.01
N LYS A 352 -14.67 -10.11 -26.74
CA LYS A 352 -14.66 -10.01 -28.22
C LYS A 352 -14.47 -8.56 -28.70
N SER A 353 -15.07 -7.59 -28.01
CA SER A 353 -15.01 -6.17 -28.40
C SER A 353 -13.76 -5.46 -27.85
N ASN A 354 -13.07 -4.74 -28.74
CA ASN A 354 -11.86 -3.98 -28.42
C ASN A 354 -12.09 -2.88 -27.37
N PHE A 355 -13.29 -2.29 -27.35
CA PHE A 355 -13.68 -1.30 -26.36
C PHE A 355 -13.67 -1.90 -24.94
N TYR A 356 -14.32 -3.05 -24.74
CA TYR A 356 -14.37 -3.71 -23.44
C TYR A 356 -13.02 -4.28 -23.01
N LYS A 357 -12.17 -4.72 -23.95
CA LYS A 357 -10.78 -5.09 -23.66
C LYS A 357 -10.02 -3.95 -23.03
N LYS A 358 -9.98 -2.79 -23.70
CA LYS A 358 -9.26 -1.61 -23.21
C LYS A 358 -9.87 -1.04 -21.93
N LEU A 359 -11.19 -1.06 -21.79
CA LEU A 359 -11.85 -0.66 -20.55
C LEU A 359 -11.43 -1.57 -19.39
N SER A 360 -11.36 -2.88 -19.63
CA SER A 360 -10.87 -3.86 -18.65
C SER A 360 -9.39 -3.67 -18.35
N GLU A 361 -8.56 -3.30 -19.34
CA GLU A 361 -7.15 -2.95 -19.14
C GLU A 361 -6.98 -1.72 -18.22
N ILE A 362 -7.84 -0.70 -18.36
CA ILE A 362 -7.84 0.48 -17.47
C ILE A 362 -8.12 0.03 -16.03
N PHE A 363 -9.18 -0.74 -15.79
CA PHE A 363 -9.48 -1.22 -14.44
C PHE A 363 -8.42 -2.18 -13.91
N ALA A 364 -7.92 -3.11 -14.72
CA ALA A 364 -6.83 -4.00 -14.37
C ALA A 364 -5.56 -3.24 -13.96
N SER A 365 -5.26 -2.12 -14.63
CA SER A 365 -4.12 -1.27 -14.26
C SER A 365 -4.24 -0.75 -12.83
N ILE A 366 -5.45 -0.46 -12.34
CA ILE A 366 -5.69 -0.04 -10.95
C ILE A 366 -5.32 -1.17 -9.98
N ALA A 367 -5.63 -2.43 -10.32
CA ALA A 367 -5.23 -3.59 -9.50
C ALA A 367 -3.70 -3.73 -9.43
N PHE A 368 -3.01 -3.71 -10.58
CA PHE A 368 -1.55 -3.81 -10.60
C PHE A 368 -0.85 -2.65 -9.87
N LEU A 369 -1.36 -1.43 -10.02
CA LEU A 369 -0.86 -0.27 -9.27
C LEU A 369 -1.15 -0.38 -7.76
N SER A 370 -2.27 -1.00 -7.38
CA SER A 370 -2.59 -1.26 -5.97
C SER A 370 -1.53 -2.17 -5.33
N THR A 371 -1.13 -3.25 -6.01
CA THR A 371 -0.05 -4.12 -5.52
C THR A 371 1.26 -3.40 -5.34
N PHE A 372 1.67 -2.56 -6.30
CA PHE A 372 2.86 -1.72 -6.12
C PHE A 372 2.70 -0.76 -4.93
N ASN A 373 1.55 -0.09 -4.85
CA ASN A 373 1.27 0.90 -3.81
C ASN A 373 1.23 0.30 -2.40
N THR A 374 0.92 -0.99 -2.25
CA THR A 374 1.04 -1.71 -0.98
C THR A 374 2.41 -1.54 -0.36
N PHE A 375 3.44 -1.64 -1.18
CA PHE A 375 4.82 -1.52 -0.75
C PHE A 375 5.30 -0.07 -0.61
N CYS A 376 4.53 0.92 -1.08
CA CYS A 376 4.86 2.33 -0.84
C CYS A 376 4.62 2.75 0.63
N HIS A 377 3.90 1.94 1.41
CA HIS A 377 3.76 2.12 2.86
C HIS A 377 4.98 1.54 3.60
N ILE A 378 6.09 2.28 3.58
CA ILE A 378 7.41 1.83 4.09
C ILE A 378 7.39 1.51 5.58
N ARG A 379 6.66 2.31 6.38
CA ARG A 379 6.51 2.10 7.84
C ARG A 379 5.93 0.74 8.19
N ALA A 380 5.08 0.19 7.32
CA ALA A 380 4.48 -1.11 7.58
C ALA A 380 5.56 -2.19 7.45
N PRO A 381 5.60 -3.16 8.37
CA PRO A 381 6.49 -4.31 8.29
C PRO A 381 6.34 -5.00 6.94
N LEU A 382 7.46 -5.35 6.32
CA LEU A 382 7.45 -5.79 4.92
C LEU A 382 6.73 -7.14 4.76
N PHE A 383 6.83 -8.03 5.76
CA PHE A 383 6.13 -9.32 5.74
C PHE A 383 4.60 -9.16 5.79
N VAL A 384 4.07 -8.12 6.46
CA VAL A 384 2.63 -7.82 6.50
C VAL A 384 2.14 -7.41 5.12
N ASN A 385 2.92 -6.59 4.42
CA ASN A 385 2.63 -6.18 3.04
C ASN A 385 2.67 -7.38 2.08
N ILE A 386 3.69 -8.24 2.19
CA ILE A 386 3.80 -9.46 1.37
C ILE A 386 2.62 -10.41 1.59
N TYR A 387 2.30 -10.71 2.86
CA TYR A 387 1.18 -11.59 3.22
C TYR A 387 -0.14 -11.10 2.63
N ARG A 388 -0.39 -9.79 2.73
CA ARG A 388 -1.60 -9.15 2.19
C ARG A 388 -1.74 -9.35 0.69
N GLU A 389 -0.67 -9.12 -0.08
CA GLU A 389 -0.70 -9.25 -1.55
C GLU A 389 -0.85 -10.70 -1.98
N LEU A 390 -0.17 -11.65 -1.32
CA LEU A 390 -0.28 -13.06 -1.66
C LEU A 390 -1.68 -13.63 -1.39
N ILE A 391 -2.31 -13.26 -0.28
CA ILE A 391 -3.71 -13.67 -0.01
C ILE A 391 -4.67 -12.99 -0.96
N THR A 392 -4.45 -11.72 -1.29
CA THR A 392 -5.31 -11.01 -2.24
C THR A 392 -5.25 -11.65 -3.62
N LEU A 393 -4.06 -12.05 -4.08
CA LEU A 393 -3.88 -12.82 -5.31
C LEU A 393 -4.58 -14.19 -5.21
N PHE A 394 -4.38 -14.93 -4.11
CA PHE A 394 -4.99 -16.25 -3.91
C PHE A 394 -6.52 -16.20 -3.99
N LEU A 395 -7.15 -15.28 -3.26
CA LEU A 395 -8.60 -15.07 -3.29
C LEU A 395 -9.09 -14.67 -4.67
N THR A 396 -8.36 -13.78 -5.34
CA THR A 396 -8.66 -13.37 -6.72
C THR A 396 -8.67 -14.55 -7.67
N LEU A 397 -7.68 -15.46 -7.57
CA LEU A 397 -7.60 -16.64 -8.43
C LEU A 397 -8.76 -17.61 -8.18
N ILE A 398 -9.21 -17.74 -6.92
CA ILE A 398 -10.43 -18.50 -6.59
C ILE A 398 -11.66 -17.88 -7.26
N ILE A 399 -11.85 -16.56 -7.08
CA ILE A 399 -12.97 -15.82 -7.68
C ILE A 399 -12.95 -15.98 -9.20
N TYR A 400 -11.80 -15.77 -9.83
CA TYR A 400 -11.63 -15.96 -11.27
C TYR A 400 -11.97 -17.38 -11.72
N SER A 401 -11.50 -18.41 -11.00
CA SER A 401 -11.78 -19.81 -11.33
C SER A 401 -13.27 -20.12 -11.26
N ILE A 402 -13.97 -19.59 -10.26
CA ILE A 402 -15.42 -19.70 -10.13
C ILE A 402 -16.11 -19.04 -11.33
N PHE A 403 -15.75 -17.78 -11.66
CA PHE A 403 -16.30 -17.07 -12.81
C PHE A 403 -16.07 -17.81 -14.13
N LYS A 404 -14.89 -18.39 -14.32
CA LYS A 404 -14.56 -19.17 -15.51
C LYS A 404 -15.47 -20.40 -15.65
N ILE A 405 -15.67 -21.16 -14.57
CA ILE A 405 -16.58 -22.32 -14.56
C ILE A 405 -18.02 -21.91 -14.92
N PHE A 406 -18.51 -20.79 -14.40
CA PHE A 406 -19.84 -20.28 -14.74
C PHE A 406 -19.93 -19.83 -16.20
N PHE A 407 -18.88 -19.20 -16.73
CA PHE A 407 -18.84 -18.73 -18.12
C PHE A 407 -18.79 -19.90 -19.11
N GLU A 408 -17.95 -20.91 -18.86
CA GLU A 408 -17.87 -22.13 -19.68
C GLU A 408 -19.20 -22.91 -19.68
N ARG A 409 -19.88 -22.96 -18.52
CA ARG A 409 -21.23 -23.52 -18.45
C ARG A 409 -22.23 -22.70 -19.27
N GLY A 410 -22.15 -21.37 -19.23
CA GLY A 410 -23.01 -20.49 -20.02
C GLY A 410 -22.87 -20.68 -21.53
N GLU A 411 -21.64 -20.73 -22.04
CA GLU A 411 -21.38 -21.00 -23.47
C GLU A 411 -21.87 -22.40 -23.88
N TYR A 412 -21.67 -23.41 -23.04
CA TYR A 412 -22.22 -24.76 -23.26
C TYR A 412 -23.76 -24.78 -23.32
N TYR A 413 -24.45 -23.98 -22.50
CA TYR A 413 -25.91 -23.84 -22.56
C TYR A 413 -26.37 -23.12 -23.83
N GLU A 414 -25.67 -22.07 -24.29
CA GLU A 414 -26.01 -21.36 -25.53
C GLU A 414 -25.76 -22.21 -26.79
N GLU A 415 -24.67 -22.97 -26.84
CA GLU A 415 -24.40 -23.91 -27.95
C GLU A 415 -25.44 -25.04 -28.01
N ASN A 416 -25.87 -25.57 -26.86
CA ASN A 416 -26.93 -26.57 -26.80
C ASN A 416 -28.31 -26.01 -27.17
N LYS A 417 -28.60 -24.76 -26.80
CA LYS A 417 -29.85 -24.09 -27.19
C LYS A 417 -29.89 -23.83 -28.70
N ASN A 418 -28.80 -23.34 -29.28
CA ASN A 418 -28.71 -23.09 -30.72
C ASN A 418 -28.79 -24.40 -31.53
N SER A 419 -28.10 -25.47 -31.11
CA SER A 419 -28.18 -26.77 -31.78
C SER A 419 -29.57 -27.44 -31.68
N SER A 420 -30.32 -27.19 -30.60
CA SER A 420 -31.72 -27.64 -30.47
C SER A 420 -32.69 -26.90 -31.42
N HIS A 421 -32.43 -25.61 -31.70
CA HIS A 421 -33.20 -24.83 -32.66
C HIS A 421 -32.94 -25.23 -34.11
N TYR A 422 -31.70 -25.58 -34.48
CA TYR A 422 -31.40 -26.10 -35.82
C TYR A 422 -32.01 -27.49 -36.09
N ARG A 423 -32.20 -28.32 -35.04
CA ARG A 423 -32.88 -29.62 -35.18
C ARG A 423 -34.39 -29.53 -35.34
N THR A 424 -35.01 -28.45 -34.88
CA THR A 424 -36.46 -28.21 -35.02
C THR A 424 -36.83 -27.46 -36.31
N GLY A 425 -35.91 -26.68 -36.90
CA GLY A 425 -36.11 -25.99 -38.18
C GLY A 425 -35.99 -26.87 -39.45
N ASN A 426 -35.42 -28.07 -39.35
CA ASN A 426 -35.27 -29.03 -40.46
C ASN A 426 -36.36 -30.12 -40.50
N ARG A 427 -37.47 -29.93 -39.77
CA ARG A 427 -38.69 -30.74 -39.86
C ARG A 427 -39.85 -29.87 -40.32
N ILE A 428 -39.80 -29.37 -41.55
CA ILE A 428 -40.98 -28.88 -42.29
C ILE A 428 -40.86 -29.42 -43.71
#